data_AF-A0A5P2AR85-F1
#
_entry.id   AF-A0A5P2AR85-F1
#
_cell.length_a   1.000
_cell.length_b   1.000
_cell.length_c   1.000
_cell.angle_alpha   90.00
_cell.angle_beta   90.00
_cell.angle_gamma   90.00
#
_symmetry.space_group_name_H-M   'P 1'
#
loop_
_entity.id
_entity.type
_entity.pdbx_description
1 polymer ?
#
loop_
_entity_poly.entity_id
_entity_poly.type
_entity_poly.pdbx_seq_one_letter_code
_entity_poly.pdbx_strand_id
1 'polypeptide(L)'
;MDIDRFDPTPIYKQVARVIRGRIESGELRPRDPIPSESKLVAEYGVARDTARQAVALLRSEGWVITLPQRGSFVAEQPPTGGVDA
;
A
#
# COMPACT_ATOMS: atom_id res chain seq x y z
N MET A 1 8.90 -3.13 -8.38
CA MET A 1 7.79 -3.71 -9.14
C MET A 1 6.93 -2.54 -9.57
N ASP A 2 6.78 -2.36 -10.88
CA ASP A 2 6.16 -1.17 -11.47
C ASP A 2 4.66 -1.37 -11.66
N ILE A 3 3.95 -0.26 -11.89
CA ILE A 3 2.51 -0.25 -12.17
C ILE A 3 2.28 -0.45 -13.67
N ASP A 4 1.53 -1.49 -14.04
CA ASP A 4 1.17 -1.78 -15.43
C ASP A 4 -0.22 -1.23 -15.75
N ARG A 5 -0.29 -0.30 -16.72
CA ARG A 5 -1.55 0.33 -17.14
C ARG A 5 -2.33 -0.52 -18.15
N PHE A 6 -1.74 -1.56 -18.70
CA PHE A 6 -2.38 -2.49 -19.63
C PHE A 6 -2.89 -3.77 -18.94
N ASP A 7 -2.46 -4.02 -17.70
CA ASP A 7 -3.01 -5.08 -16.87
C ASP A 7 -4.47 -4.77 -16.48
N PRO A 8 -5.41 -5.75 -16.55
CA PRO A 8 -6.82 -5.52 -16.22
C PRO A 8 -7.07 -5.22 -14.74
N THR A 9 -6.09 -5.43 -13.86
CA THR A 9 -6.17 -5.13 -12.43
C THR A 9 -6.22 -3.62 -12.22
N PRO A 10 -7.19 -3.10 -11.44
CA PRO A 10 -7.25 -1.68 -11.10
C PRO A 10 -5.94 -1.15 -10.50
N ILE A 11 -5.50 0.04 -10.95
CA ILE A 11 -4.21 0.63 -10.55
C ILE A 11 -4.03 0.73 -9.04
N TYR A 12 -5.06 1.08 -8.28
CA TYR A 12 -4.96 1.18 -6.82
C TYR A 12 -4.66 -0.19 -6.17
N LYS A 13 -5.17 -1.29 -6.73
CA LYS A 13 -4.85 -2.65 -6.27
C LYS A 13 -3.41 -3.02 -6.60
N GLN A 14 -2.91 -2.59 -7.76
CA GLN A 14 -1.50 -2.79 -8.11
C GLN A 14 -0.57 -2.04 -7.15
N VAL A 15 -0.87 -0.77 -6.83
CA VAL A 15 -0.11 0.02 -5.83
C VAL A 15 -0.14 -0.67 -4.47
N ALA A 16 -1.32 -1.12 -4.02
CA ALA A 16 -1.45 -1.86 -2.77
C ALA A 16 -0.62 -3.16 -2.80
N ARG A 17 -0.64 -3.93 -3.89
CA ARG A 17 0.18 -5.14 -4.08
C ARG A 17 1.67 -4.84 -3.97
N VAL A 18 2.16 -3.74 -4.58
CA VAL A 18 3.57 -3.34 -4.46
C VAL A 18 3.94 -3.06 -3.00
N ILE A 19 3.11 -2.33 -2.26
CA ILE A 19 3.36 -2.04 -0.84
C ILE A 19 3.29 -3.32 0.01
N ARG A 20 2.31 -4.20 -0.22
CA ARG A 20 2.22 -5.53 0.44
C ARG A 20 3.50 -6.32 0.23
N GLY A 21 3.99 -6.40 -1.02
CA GLY A 21 5.24 -7.09 -1.33
C GLY A 21 6.46 -6.52 -0.59
N ARG A 22 6.51 -5.20 -0.35
CA ARG A 22 7.58 -4.58 0.48
C ARG A 22 7.46 -4.94 1.96
N ILE A 23 6.24 -5.11 2.47
CA ILE A 23 6.01 -5.56 3.85
C ILE A 23 6.40 -7.03 3.99
N GLU A 24 5.97 -7.86 3.05
CA GLU A 24 6.24 -9.30 3.02
C GLU A 24 7.75 -9.60 2.85
N SER A 25 8.46 -8.80 2.05
CA SER A 25 9.92 -8.93 1.89
C SER A 25 10.72 -8.45 3.11
N GLY A 26 10.08 -7.75 4.06
CA GLY A 26 10.74 -7.13 5.20
C GLY A 26 11.44 -5.79 4.88
N GLU A 27 11.29 -5.26 3.67
CA GLU A 27 11.74 -3.89 3.33
C GLU A 27 11.03 -2.85 4.20
N LEU A 28 9.73 -3.05 4.44
CA LEU A 28 8.93 -2.30 5.42
C LEU A 28 8.60 -3.20 6.59
N ARG A 29 9.10 -2.89 7.79
CA ARG A 29 8.88 -3.70 8.99
C ARG A 29 7.65 -3.22 9.74
N PRO A 30 7.08 -4.04 10.64
CA PRO A 30 6.02 -3.59 11.53
C PRO A 30 6.34 -2.25 12.19
N ARG A 31 5.35 -1.34 12.21
CA ARG A 31 5.45 0.03 12.73
C ARG A 31 6.30 1.00 11.90
N ASP A 32 6.93 0.57 10.82
CA ASP A 32 7.58 1.50 9.88
C ASP A 32 6.52 2.33 9.12
N PRO A 33 6.80 3.59 8.79
CA PRO A 33 5.91 4.40 7.98
C PRO A 33 5.88 3.87 6.54
N ILE A 34 4.69 3.78 5.94
CA ILE A 34 4.58 3.56 4.50
C ILE A 34 4.80 4.88 3.74
N PRO A 35 5.13 4.84 2.43
CA PRO A 35 5.14 6.04 1.61
C PRO A 35 3.81 6.80 1.73
N SER A 36 3.88 8.13 1.91
CA SER A 36 2.68 8.97 1.93
C SER A 36 1.97 8.98 0.58
N GLU A 37 0.68 9.34 0.54
CA GLU A 37 -0.07 9.44 -0.72
C GLU A 37 0.65 10.32 -1.75
N SER A 38 1.20 11.46 -1.34
CA SER A 38 1.98 12.33 -2.22
C SER A 38 3.25 11.66 -2.75
N LYS A 39 3.92 10.85 -1.93
CA LYS A 39 5.08 10.07 -2.37
C LYS A 39 4.68 8.97 -3.35
N LEU A 40 3.56 8.28 -3.12
CA LEU A 40 3.02 7.28 -4.04
C LEU A 40 2.65 7.91 -5.39
N VAL A 41 2.07 9.11 -5.39
CA VAL A 41 1.79 9.88 -6.61
C VAL A 41 3.09 10.17 -7.37
N ALA A 42 4.11 10.67 -6.68
CA ALA A 42 5.40 11.00 -7.30
C ALA A 42 6.17 9.75 -7.80
N GLU A 43 6.16 8.67 -7.03
CA GLU A 43 6.92 7.45 -7.30
C GLU A 43 6.30 6.63 -8.45
N TYR A 44 4.96 6.55 -8.52
CA TYR A 44 4.27 5.69 -9.49
C TYR A 44 3.51 6.46 -10.58
N GLY A 45 3.46 7.79 -10.51
CA GLY A 45 2.72 8.61 -11.48
C GLY A 45 1.22 8.29 -11.50
N VAL A 46 0.63 8.03 -10.34
CA VAL A 46 -0.79 7.72 -10.16
C VAL A 46 -1.56 8.95 -9.69
N ALA A 47 -2.88 8.99 -9.90
CA ALA A 47 -3.71 10.04 -9.34
C ALA A 47 -3.75 9.98 -7.81
N ARG A 48 -3.94 11.14 -7.16
CA ARG A 48 -4.03 11.22 -5.69
C ARG A 48 -5.14 10.34 -5.11
N ASP A 49 -6.30 10.31 -5.77
CA ASP A 49 -7.42 9.45 -5.35
C ASP A 49 -7.06 7.96 -5.46
N THR A 50 -6.27 7.56 -6.45
CA THR A 50 -5.75 6.19 -6.60
C THR A 50 -4.79 5.83 -5.47
N ALA A 51 -3.87 6.73 -5.11
CA ALA A 51 -2.98 6.53 -3.97
C ALA A 51 -3.78 6.42 -2.65
N ARG A 52 -4.77 7.28 -2.45
CA ARG A 52 -5.69 7.22 -1.29
C ARG A 52 -6.45 5.90 -1.24
N GLN A 53 -6.98 5.43 -2.38
CA GLN A 53 -7.69 4.15 -2.47
C GLN A 53 -6.77 2.96 -2.15
N ALA A 54 -5.52 2.97 -2.60
CA ALA A 54 -4.54 1.93 -2.30
C ALA A 54 -4.26 1.85 -0.80
N VAL A 55 -4.01 3.00 -0.14
CA VAL A 55 -3.80 3.05 1.31
C VAL A 55 -5.05 2.63 2.07
N ALA A 56 -6.24 3.02 1.61
CA ALA A 56 -7.51 2.60 2.20
C ALA A 56 -7.72 1.09 2.11
N LEU A 57 -7.37 0.47 0.97
CA LEU A 57 -7.45 -0.98 0.77
C LEU A 57 -6.52 -1.73 1.73
N LEU A 58 -5.25 -1.32 1.81
CA LEU A 58 -4.28 -1.89 2.75
C LEU A 58 -4.76 -1.84 4.19
N ARG A 59 -5.41 -0.72 4.56
CA ARG A 59 -5.96 -0.54 5.90
C ARG A 59 -7.16 -1.45 6.14
N SER A 60 -8.07 -1.59 5.16
CA SER A 60 -9.22 -2.49 5.30
C SER A 60 -8.81 -3.96 5.40
N GLU A 61 -7.70 -4.33 4.77
CA GLU A 61 -7.11 -5.67 4.82
C GLU A 61 -6.21 -5.89 6.06
N GLY A 62 -5.97 -4.86 6.88
CA GLY A 62 -5.17 -4.97 8.11
C GLY A 62 -3.65 -4.88 7.93
N TRP A 63 -3.15 -4.62 6.73
CA TRP A 63 -1.70 -4.47 6.48
C TRP A 63 -1.12 -3.20 7.10
N VAL A 64 -1.92 -2.14 7.18
CA VAL A 64 -1.48 -0.82 7.69
C VAL A 64 -2.52 -0.22 8.62
N ILE A 65 -2.05 0.65 9.51
CA ILE A 65 -2.88 1.51 10.35
C ILE A 65 -2.63 2.97 10.01
N THR A 66 -3.66 3.81 10.11
CA THR A 66 -3.51 5.27 9.96
C THR A 66 -3.56 5.92 11.33
N LEU A 67 -2.51 6.67 11.66
CA LEU A 67 -2.46 7.50 12.86
C LEU A 67 -2.82 8.95 12.46
N PRO A 68 -3.84 9.56 13.07
CA PRO A 68 -4.22 10.94 12.78
C PRO A 68 -3.02 11.88 12.84
N GLN A 69 -2.87 12.74 11.82
CA GLN A 69 -1.78 13.72 11.68
C GLN A 69 -0.34 13.15 11.60
N ARG A 70 -0.17 11.82 11.62
CA ARG A 70 1.15 11.16 11.55
C ARG A 70 1.35 10.33 10.29
N GLY A 71 0.28 9.99 9.58
CA GLY A 71 0.32 9.19 8.36
C GLY A 71 -0.05 7.73 8.60
N SER A 72 0.37 6.85 7.68
CA SER A 72 0.08 5.42 7.73
C SER A 72 1.34 4.62 7.99
N PHE A 73 1.20 3.56 8.78
CA PHE A 73 2.29 2.71 9.26
C PHE A 73 1.92 1.26 9.05
N VAL A 74 2.92 0.40 8.82
CA VAL A 74 2.71 -1.06 8.79
C VAL A 74 2.12 -1.50 10.13
N ALA A 75 1.09 -2.35 10.09
CA ALA A 75 0.48 -2.89 11.29
C ALA A 75 1.51 -3.65 12.15
N GLU A 76 1.26 -3.77 13.45
CA GLU A 76 2.14 -4.51 14.36
C GLU A 76 2.19 -6.01 14.02
N GLN A 77 1.07 -6.55 13.55
CA GLN A 77 0.92 -7.91 13.05
C GLN A 77 0.20 -7.84 11.70
N PRO A 78 0.92 -7.55 10.59
CA PRO A 78 0.31 -7.56 9.28
C PRO A 78 -0.11 -9.00 8.92
N PRO A 79 -1.15 -9.18 8.08
CA PRO A 79 -1.53 -10.50 7.58
C PRO A 79 -0.32 -11.23 7.00
N THR A 80 -0.26 -12.55 7.20
CA THR A 80 0.71 -13.39 6.48
C THR A 80 0.06 -13.81 5.18
N GLY A 81 0.69 -13.49 4.04
CA GLY A 81 0.12 -13.53 2.69
C GLY A 81 -0.95 -14.61 2.46
N GLY A 82 -2.17 -14.18 2.21
CA GLY A 82 -3.31 -15.05 1.95
C GLY A 82 -4.65 -14.33 2.03
N VAL A 83 -4.99 -13.54 1.00
CA VAL A 83 -6.38 -13.28 0.54
C VAL A 83 -6.32 -12.53 -0.80
N ASP A 84 -5.86 -13.19 -1.85
CA ASP A 84 -6.26 -12.85 -3.21
C ASP A 84 -6.90 -14.14 -3.79
N ALA A 85 -8.17 -14.35 -3.46
CA ALA A 85 -9.06 -15.34 -4.08
C ALA A 85 -10.04 -14.62 -5.01
#